data_AF-A0A3S5DWF7-F1
#
_entry.id   AF-A0A3S5DWF7-F1
#
_cell.length_a   1.000
_cell.length_b   1.000
_cell.length_c   1.000
_cell.angle_alpha   90.00
_cell.angle_beta   90.00
_cell.angle_gamma   90.00
#
_symmetry.space_group_name_H-M   'P 1'
#
loop_
_entity.id
_entity.type
_entity.pdbx_description
1 polymer ?
#
loop_
_entity_poly.entity_id
_entity_poly.type
_entity_poly.pdbx_seq_one_letter_code
_entity_poly.pdbx_strand_id
1 'polypeptide(L)'
;MHYRNVVCLLSCSLFLSSAWGCRLSAPEHNIYQKQGKGVVYLRPYKETNLSLPDVNYKSLRRLPNLLIDPTTLDEWDKEPPLTDLTTDYLYEGAQAWYPHYSWHSDGRNILYAGEVVQNPPGTPPVDVASFKAWGDFAADKHSLYFEGKRTDDNGGENSLDIKTLHQVKFRSPWKPDLLGLILRDANFLYINGHRLADPRVSVCWRKSPGIGEESFPPSLTPALPYHLAPGIR
;
A
#
# COMPACT_ATOMS: atom_id res chain seq x y z
N MET A 1 45.55 42.10 23.74
CA MET A 1 44.26 41.39 23.93
C MET A 1 43.22 42.16 23.12
N HIS A 2 42.45 41.66 22.16
CA HIS A 2 41.77 40.38 22.04
C HIS A 2 41.53 40.03 20.55
N TYR A 3 42.40 39.20 19.97
CA TYR A 3 42.06 38.36 18.81
C TYR A 3 41.61 37.00 19.34
N ARG A 4 40.38 36.89 19.86
CA ARG A 4 39.89 35.60 20.42
C ARG A 4 38.45 35.23 20.08
N ASN A 5 37.71 36.04 19.30
CA ASN A 5 36.27 35.78 19.08
C ASN A 5 35.84 35.52 17.63
N VAL A 6 36.75 35.53 16.65
CA VAL A 6 36.36 35.31 15.24
C VAL A 6 36.51 33.85 14.79
N VAL A 7 37.21 33.00 15.54
CA VAL A 7 37.50 31.61 15.15
C VAL A 7 36.37 30.63 15.56
N CYS A 8 35.49 30.99 16.50
CA CYS A 8 34.40 30.11 16.92
C CYS A 8 33.16 30.12 16.00
N LEU A 9 32.98 31.14 15.15
CA LEU A 9 31.82 31.21 14.26
C LEU A 9 32.01 30.46 12.93
N LEU A 10 33.25 30.14 12.56
CA LEU A 10 33.57 29.34 11.37
C LEU A 10 33.61 27.83 11.63
N SER A 11 33.61 27.40 12.90
CA SER A 11 33.66 25.97 13.28
C SER A 11 32.28 25.35 13.51
N CYS A 12 31.24 26.15 13.78
CA CYS A 12 29.87 25.64 13.96
C CYS A 12 29.13 25.34 12.65
N SER A 13 29.61 25.81 11.49
CA SER A 13 28.99 25.52 10.19
C SER A 13 29.38 24.17 9.60
N LEU A 14 30.38 23.48 10.15
CA LEU A 14 30.82 22.16 9.68
C LEU A 14 30.09 20.98 10.35
N PHE A 15 29.16 21.25 11.26
CA PHE A 15 28.29 20.23 11.91
C PHE A 15 26.81 20.36 11.54
N LEU A 16 26.48 21.20 10.56
CA LEU A 16 25.19 21.11 9.89
C LEU A 16 25.31 19.93 8.94
N SER A 17 25.01 18.73 9.46
CA SER A 17 24.55 17.61 8.63
C SER A 17 23.60 18.21 7.62
N SER A 18 23.89 18.06 6.32
CA SER A 18 23.02 18.54 5.25
C SER A 18 21.61 18.14 5.66
N ALA A 19 20.76 19.11 6.00
CA ALA A 19 19.34 18.85 6.11
C ALA A 19 18.99 18.23 4.76
N TRP A 20 18.55 16.97 4.77
CA TRP A 20 18.10 16.27 3.59
C TRP A 20 16.89 17.04 3.10
N GLY A 21 17.17 18.06 2.29
CA GLY A 21 16.16 18.97 1.77
C GLY A 21 15.28 18.13 0.85
N CYS A 22 13.97 18.24 1.05
CA CYS A 22 12.98 17.68 0.13
C CYS A 22 13.42 17.92 -1.31
N ARG A 23 13.66 16.84 -2.07
CA ARG A 23 14.00 16.94 -3.48
C ARG A 23 12.83 17.65 -4.19
N LEU A 24 13.07 18.86 -4.69
CA LEU A 24 12.07 19.69 -5.39
C LEU A 24 11.76 19.20 -6.82
N SER A 25 12.46 18.17 -7.32
CA SER A 25 12.15 17.55 -8.62
C SER A 25 11.08 16.48 -8.45
N ALA A 26 10.23 16.29 -9.47
CA ALA A 26 9.28 15.18 -9.51
C ALA A 26 9.97 13.84 -9.17
N PRO A 27 9.30 12.94 -8.41
CA PRO A 27 9.86 11.64 -8.08
C PRO A 27 10.17 10.86 -9.36
N GLU A 28 11.27 10.10 -9.37
CA GLU A 28 11.53 9.24 -10.52
C GLU A 28 10.56 8.07 -10.49
N HIS A 29 9.89 7.85 -11.62
CA HIS A 29 8.87 6.83 -11.75
C HIS A 29 9.49 5.50 -12.15
N ASN A 30 9.05 4.42 -11.52
CA ASN A 30 9.16 3.11 -12.12
C ASN A 30 8.20 3.05 -13.32
N ILE A 31 8.65 2.46 -14.42
CA ILE A 31 7.91 2.52 -15.69
C ILE A 31 7.97 1.19 -16.43
N TYR A 32 6.83 0.76 -16.95
CA TYR A 32 6.78 -0.33 -17.92
C TYR A 32 7.11 0.19 -19.31
N GLN A 33 8.11 -0.39 -19.96
CA GLN A 33 8.53 -0.07 -21.33
C GLN A 33 8.52 -1.31 -22.20
N LYS A 34 8.34 -1.12 -23.52
CA LYS A 34 8.41 -2.22 -24.47
C LYS A 34 9.85 -2.73 -24.61
N GLN A 35 10.05 -4.04 -24.47
CA GLN A 35 11.34 -4.69 -24.72
C GLN A 35 11.14 -5.88 -25.66
N GLY A 36 11.52 -5.72 -26.94
CA GLY A 36 11.29 -6.74 -27.96
C GLY A 36 9.79 -7.07 -28.11
N LYS A 37 9.42 -8.33 -27.83
CA LYS A 37 8.02 -8.79 -27.80
C LYS A 37 7.35 -8.65 -26.43
N GLY A 38 8.12 -8.42 -25.37
CA GLY A 38 7.65 -8.34 -24.00
C GLY A 38 7.76 -6.93 -23.41
N VAL A 39 7.87 -6.89 -22.09
CA VAL A 39 7.94 -5.67 -21.28
C VAL A 39 9.22 -5.69 -20.44
N VAL A 40 9.78 -4.52 -20.18
CA VAL A 40 10.76 -4.30 -19.11
C VAL A 40 10.16 -3.31 -18.11
N TYR A 41 10.30 -3.60 -16.83
CA TYR A 41 9.96 -2.67 -15.76
C TYR A 41 11.24 -2.00 -15.27
N LEU A 42 11.37 -0.71 -15.60
CA LEU A 42 12.50 0.10 -15.21
C LEU A 42 12.32 0.57 -13.77
N ARG A 43 13.39 0.47 -12.98
CA ARG A 43 13.40 0.84 -11.56
C ARG A 43 14.58 1.77 -11.29
N PRO A 44 14.43 3.09 -11.43
CA PRO A 44 15.55 4.04 -11.35
C PRO A 44 16.34 3.96 -10.04
N TYR A 45 15.66 3.63 -8.94
CA TYR A 45 16.26 3.49 -7.61
C TYR A 45 16.74 2.07 -7.28
N LYS A 46 16.76 1.15 -8.25
CA LYS A 46 17.27 -0.22 -8.08
C LYS A 46 18.37 -0.49 -9.11
N GLU A 47 19.35 -1.31 -8.73
CA GLU A 47 20.46 -1.68 -9.61
C GLU A 47 20.01 -2.53 -10.81
N THR A 48 18.85 -3.18 -10.72
CA THR A 48 18.35 -4.10 -11.75
C THR A 48 16.94 -3.73 -12.19
N ASN A 49 16.69 -3.88 -13.49
CA ASN A 49 15.35 -3.82 -14.07
C ASN A 49 14.74 -5.23 -14.14
N LEU A 50 13.41 -5.33 -14.18
CA LEU A 50 12.73 -6.62 -14.32
C LEU A 50 12.34 -6.86 -15.77
N SER A 51 12.75 -8.00 -16.33
CA SER A 51 12.33 -8.42 -17.66
C SER A 51 11.08 -9.28 -17.55
N LEU A 52 10.06 -8.94 -18.35
CA LEU A 52 8.74 -9.55 -18.36
C LEU A 52 8.43 -9.99 -19.81
N PRO A 53 9.11 -11.05 -20.32
CA PRO A 53 9.05 -11.42 -21.73
C PRO A 53 7.66 -11.88 -22.19
N ASP A 54 6.85 -12.43 -21.28
CA ASP A 54 5.53 -13.00 -21.59
C ASP A 54 4.38 -11.98 -21.51
N VAL A 55 4.66 -10.77 -21.01
CA VAL A 55 3.66 -9.70 -20.86
C VAL A 55 3.53 -8.93 -22.16
N ASN A 56 2.30 -8.75 -22.64
CA ASN A 56 2.03 -8.02 -23.88
C ASN A 56 1.93 -6.51 -23.62
N TYR A 57 2.98 -5.76 -23.98
CA TYR A 57 3.01 -4.30 -23.84
C TYR A 57 1.84 -3.58 -24.51
N LYS A 58 1.35 -4.04 -25.67
CA LYS A 58 0.26 -3.37 -26.39
C LYS A 58 -1.07 -3.44 -25.64
N SER A 59 -1.28 -4.53 -24.90
CA SER A 59 -2.49 -4.77 -24.10
C SER A 59 -2.34 -4.32 -22.65
N LEU A 60 -1.12 -4.05 -22.18
CA LEU A 60 -0.84 -3.67 -20.80
C LEU A 60 -1.53 -2.34 -20.44
N ARG A 61 -2.36 -2.36 -19.40
CA ARG A 61 -3.07 -1.20 -18.87
C ARG A 61 -3.01 -1.22 -17.35
N ARG A 62 -3.08 -0.04 -16.74
CA ARG A 62 -3.35 0.11 -15.31
C ARG A 62 -4.80 -0.35 -15.03
N LEU A 63 -5.01 -1.01 -13.90
CA LEU A 63 -6.36 -1.31 -13.41
C LEU A 63 -6.90 -0.11 -12.63
N PRO A 64 -8.21 0.19 -12.71
CA PRO A 64 -8.79 1.30 -11.96
C PRO A 64 -8.70 1.03 -10.46
N ASN A 65 -8.35 2.07 -9.69
CA ASN A 65 -8.44 2.02 -8.24
C ASN A 65 -9.88 2.31 -7.80
N LEU A 66 -10.59 1.28 -7.36
CA LEU A 66 -12.01 1.37 -7.03
C LEU A 66 -12.29 2.04 -5.66
N LEU A 67 -11.26 2.46 -4.91
CA LEU A 67 -11.45 3.32 -3.71
C LEU A 67 -11.62 4.79 -4.07
N ILE A 68 -11.22 5.17 -5.28
CA ILE A 68 -11.26 6.54 -5.73
C ILE A 68 -12.62 6.80 -6.39
N ASP A 69 -13.39 7.71 -5.81
CA ASP A 69 -14.55 8.26 -6.47
C ASP A 69 -14.10 9.45 -7.34
N PRO A 70 -14.08 9.32 -8.68
CA PRO A 70 -13.59 10.36 -9.58
C PRO A 70 -14.42 11.65 -9.50
N THR A 71 -15.64 11.59 -8.99
CA THR A 71 -16.50 12.77 -8.81
C THR A 71 -16.11 13.61 -7.60
N THR A 72 -15.26 13.07 -6.72
CA THR A 72 -14.80 13.73 -5.49
C THR A 72 -13.39 14.29 -5.60
N LEU A 73 -12.72 14.12 -6.75
CA LEU A 73 -11.35 14.56 -6.97
C LEU A 73 -11.29 16.02 -7.45
N ASP A 74 -10.41 16.79 -6.84
CA ASP A 74 -9.98 18.06 -7.41
C ASP A 74 -9.15 17.81 -8.69
N GLU A 75 -9.03 18.83 -9.54
CA GLU A 75 -8.34 18.68 -10.84
C GLU A 75 -6.89 18.16 -10.71
N TRP A 76 -6.21 18.53 -9.64
CA TRP A 76 -4.84 18.12 -9.33
C TRP A 76 -4.72 16.68 -8.79
N ASP A 77 -5.83 16.08 -8.37
CA ASP A 77 -5.88 14.72 -7.83
C ASP A 77 -6.42 13.70 -8.85
N LYS A 78 -6.73 14.15 -10.08
CA LYS A 78 -7.26 13.29 -11.12
C LYS A 78 -6.27 12.19 -11.47
N GLU A 79 -6.76 10.95 -11.41
CA GLU A 79 -5.95 9.81 -11.82
C GLU A 79 -5.57 9.89 -13.31
N PRO A 80 -4.31 9.54 -13.66
CA PRO A 80 -3.88 9.47 -15.04
C PRO A 80 -4.64 8.37 -15.81
N PRO A 81 -4.72 8.48 -17.15
CA PRO A 81 -5.45 7.52 -17.96
C PRO A 81 -4.90 6.11 -17.75
N LEU A 82 -5.73 5.07 -17.90
CA LEU A 82 -5.32 3.67 -17.68
C LEU A 82 -4.22 3.20 -18.66
N THR A 83 -3.97 3.95 -19.73
CA THR A 83 -2.86 3.73 -20.66
C THR A 83 -1.52 4.28 -20.16
N ASP A 84 -1.53 5.11 -19.12
CA ASP A 84 -0.34 5.63 -18.48
C ASP A 84 0.29 4.55 -17.59
N LEU A 85 1.53 4.19 -17.91
CA LEU A 85 2.30 3.14 -17.24
C LEU A 85 3.45 3.72 -16.40
N THR A 86 3.43 5.03 -16.12
CA THR A 86 4.41 5.74 -15.26
C THR A 86 3.86 6.04 -13.88
N THR A 87 2.86 5.29 -13.42
CA THR A 87 2.14 5.58 -12.17
C THR A 87 2.83 5.03 -10.92
N ASP A 88 3.82 4.17 -11.10
CA ASP A 88 4.59 3.60 -10.00
C ASP A 88 5.75 4.54 -9.64
N TYR A 89 5.89 4.94 -8.38
CA TYR A 89 7.01 5.75 -7.92
C TYR A 89 7.31 5.52 -6.45
N LEU A 90 8.49 5.96 -6.02
CA LEU A 90 8.81 6.02 -4.60
C LEU A 90 8.71 7.48 -4.13
N TYR A 91 7.91 7.70 -3.09
CA TYR A 91 7.80 8.99 -2.44
C TYR A 91 8.77 9.06 -1.25
N GLU A 92 9.65 10.04 -1.24
CA GLU A 92 10.55 10.30 -0.11
C GLU A 92 9.83 11.15 0.94
N GLY A 93 9.51 10.54 2.09
CA GLY A 93 9.07 11.25 3.28
C GLY A 93 10.25 11.62 4.19
N ALA A 94 9.97 12.36 5.27
CA ALA A 94 11.01 12.89 6.17
C ALA A 94 11.95 11.84 6.79
N GLN A 95 11.54 10.57 6.86
CA GLN A 95 12.33 9.47 7.45
C GLN A 95 12.23 8.13 6.72
N ALA A 96 11.45 8.03 5.63
CA ALA A 96 11.21 6.77 4.94
C ALA A 96 10.80 6.99 3.48
N TRP A 97 11.05 5.97 2.67
CA TRP A 97 10.59 5.88 1.29
C TRP A 97 9.28 5.10 1.27
N TYR A 98 8.21 5.70 0.75
CA TYR A 98 6.90 5.09 0.63
C TYR A 98 6.65 4.72 -0.84
N PRO A 99 6.56 3.42 -1.16
CA PRO A 99 6.22 3.01 -2.51
C PRO A 99 4.77 3.37 -2.81
N HIS A 100 4.54 3.94 -3.99
CA HIS A 100 3.23 4.06 -4.59
C HIS A 100 3.21 3.18 -5.83
N TYR A 101 2.47 2.07 -5.78
CA TYR A 101 2.38 1.12 -6.87
C TYR A 101 0.93 0.93 -7.30
N SER A 102 0.76 0.69 -8.60
CA SER A 102 -0.53 0.40 -9.19
C SER A 102 -0.59 -1.02 -9.72
N TRP A 103 -1.80 -1.58 -9.72
CA TRP A 103 -2.09 -2.84 -10.38
C TRP A 103 -2.17 -2.65 -11.89
N HIS A 104 -1.62 -3.60 -12.64
CA HIS A 104 -1.66 -3.58 -14.10
C HIS A 104 -2.08 -4.94 -14.66
N SER A 105 -2.61 -4.97 -15.87
CA SER A 105 -2.91 -6.21 -16.58
C SER A 105 -2.74 -6.07 -18.09
N ASP A 106 -2.25 -7.13 -18.73
CA ASP A 106 -2.26 -7.29 -20.20
C ASP A 106 -3.44 -8.15 -20.71
N GLY A 107 -4.38 -8.47 -19.82
CA GLY A 107 -5.51 -9.37 -20.07
C GLY A 107 -5.19 -10.85 -19.88
N ARG A 108 -3.92 -11.21 -19.61
CA ARG A 108 -3.49 -12.60 -19.29
C ARG A 108 -2.75 -12.70 -17.97
N ASN A 109 -2.09 -11.63 -17.57
CA ASN A 109 -1.34 -11.52 -16.33
C ASN A 109 -1.88 -10.35 -15.50
N ILE A 110 -1.80 -10.48 -14.18
CA ILE A 110 -1.89 -9.36 -13.25
C ILE A 110 -0.47 -9.02 -12.81
N LEU A 111 -0.16 -7.74 -12.74
CA LEU A 111 1.13 -7.24 -12.30
C LEU A 111 0.97 -6.26 -11.13
N TYR A 112 1.94 -6.30 -10.23
CA TYR A 112 2.09 -5.34 -9.14
C TYR A 112 3.58 -5.09 -8.90
N ALA A 113 3.99 -3.82 -8.81
CA ALA A 113 5.39 -3.42 -8.59
C ALA A 113 6.40 -4.07 -9.57
N GLY A 114 5.98 -4.32 -10.82
CA GLY A 114 6.83 -4.95 -11.84
C GLY A 114 6.89 -6.47 -11.80
N GLU A 115 6.18 -7.14 -10.90
CA GLU A 115 6.15 -8.60 -10.77
C GLU A 115 4.81 -9.16 -11.24
N VAL A 116 4.84 -10.34 -11.87
CA VAL A 116 3.61 -11.08 -12.21
C VAL A 116 3.06 -11.70 -10.92
N VAL A 117 1.81 -11.38 -10.61
CA VAL A 117 1.12 -11.88 -9.42
C VAL A 117 0.83 -13.36 -9.60
N GLN A 118 1.28 -14.16 -8.63
CA GLN A 118 1.13 -15.61 -8.64
C GLN A 118 0.65 -16.10 -7.28
N ASN A 119 -0.24 -17.08 -7.32
CA ASN A 119 -0.74 -17.74 -6.13
C ASN A 119 0.14 -18.95 -5.76
N PRO A 120 0.32 -19.25 -4.46
CA PRO A 120 1.08 -20.42 -4.03
C PRO A 120 0.53 -21.73 -4.60
N PRO A 121 1.37 -22.77 -4.78
CA PRO A 121 0.92 -24.10 -5.17
C PRO A 121 -0.16 -24.62 -4.22
N GLY A 122 -1.20 -25.27 -4.78
CA GLY A 122 -2.32 -25.79 -4.02
C GLY A 122 -3.45 -24.79 -3.75
N THR A 123 -3.30 -23.53 -4.19
CA THR A 123 -4.38 -22.54 -4.18
C THR A 123 -4.89 -22.28 -5.61
N PRO A 124 -6.12 -21.76 -5.78
CA PRO A 124 -6.63 -21.45 -7.11
C PRO A 124 -5.72 -20.46 -7.86
N PRO A 125 -5.56 -20.59 -9.18
CA PRO A 125 -4.79 -19.61 -9.96
C PRO A 125 -5.46 -18.23 -9.92
N VAL A 126 -4.67 -17.19 -10.19
CA VAL A 126 -5.17 -15.81 -10.28
C VAL A 126 -6.21 -15.71 -11.40
N ASP A 127 -7.42 -15.29 -11.07
CA ASP A 127 -8.50 -15.13 -12.04
C ASP A 127 -8.52 -13.70 -12.59
N VAL A 128 -7.81 -13.49 -13.70
CA VAL A 128 -7.63 -12.18 -14.33
C VAL A 128 -8.96 -11.52 -14.70
N ALA A 129 -9.96 -12.30 -15.11
CA ALA A 129 -11.23 -11.79 -15.58
C ALA A 129 -12.09 -11.16 -14.48
N SER A 130 -12.01 -11.67 -13.24
CA SER A 130 -12.74 -11.14 -12.10
C SER A 130 -11.91 -10.20 -11.20
N PHE A 131 -10.62 -10.01 -11.53
CA PHE A 131 -9.68 -9.24 -10.72
C PHE A 131 -10.10 -7.77 -10.60
N LYS A 132 -10.11 -7.25 -9.37
CA LYS A 132 -10.44 -5.86 -9.02
C LYS A 132 -9.47 -5.34 -7.95
N ALA A 133 -9.19 -4.03 -8.00
CA ALA A 133 -8.21 -3.39 -7.14
C ALA A 133 -8.79 -2.17 -6.39
N TRP A 134 -8.29 -1.97 -5.16
CA TRP A 134 -8.67 -0.94 -4.18
C TRP A 134 -7.39 -0.47 -3.47
N GLY A 135 -6.63 0.42 -4.09
CA GLY A 135 -5.27 0.75 -3.66
C GLY A 135 -4.37 -0.49 -3.70
N ASP A 136 -3.62 -0.75 -2.64
CA ASP A 136 -2.74 -1.92 -2.52
C ASP A 136 -3.50 -3.22 -2.22
N PHE A 137 -4.81 -3.17 -1.96
CA PHE A 137 -5.68 -4.33 -1.82
C PHE A 137 -6.29 -4.71 -3.16
N ALA A 138 -6.40 -5.99 -3.42
CA ALA A 138 -7.13 -6.50 -4.58
C ALA A 138 -7.83 -7.82 -4.28
N ALA A 139 -8.75 -8.22 -5.14
CA ALA A 139 -9.42 -9.49 -5.05
C ALA A 139 -9.79 -10.00 -6.45
N ASP A 140 -9.74 -11.31 -6.62
CA ASP A 140 -10.46 -12.02 -7.68
C ASP A 140 -11.52 -12.91 -7.07
N LYS A 141 -12.26 -13.68 -7.88
CA LYS A 141 -13.36 -14.54 -7.41
C LYS A 141 -12.93 -15.70 -6.48
N HIS A 142 -11.63 -15.86 -6.20
CA HIS A 142 -11.06 -16.96 -5.43
C HIS A 142 -10.12 -16.53 -4.30
N SER A 143 -9.47 -15.39 -4.44
CA SER A 143 -8.40 -14.95 -3.53
C SER A 143 -8.45 -13.44 -3.27
N LEU A 144 -7.98 -13.08 -2.09
CA LEU A 144 -7.62 -11.71 -1.70
C LEU A 144 -6.12 -11.51 -1.88
N TYR A 145 -5.75 -10.25 -2.11
CA TYR A 145 -4.37 -9.84 -2.36
C TYR A 145 -4.05 -8.55 -1.63
N PHE A 146 -2.80 -8.44 -1.19
CA PHE A 146 -2.20 -7.21 -0.70
C PHE A 146 -0.78 -7.10 -1.23
N GLU A 147 -0.43 -5.94 -1.80
CA GLU A 147 0.90 -5.67 -2.35
C GLU A 147 1.41 -6.77 -3.31
N GLY A 148 0.54 -7.22 -4.22
CA GLY A 148 0.89 -8.27 -5.20
C GLY A 148 0.97 -9.69 -4.64
N LYS A 149 0.67 -9.91 -3.36
CA LYS A 149 0.71 -11.23 -2.72
C LYS A 149 -0.67 -11.69 -2.31
N ARG A 150 -0.93 -12.99 -2.47
CA ARG A 150 -2.14 -13.62 -1.94
C ARG A 150 -2.16 -13.55 -0.42
N THR A 151 -3.28 -13.13 0.15
CA THR A 151 -3.49 -13.09 1.60
C THR A 151 -4.43 -14.23 2.03
N ASP A 152 -5.69 -14.19 1.59
CA ASP A 152 -6.74 -15.11 2.05
C ASP A 152 -7.61 -15.63 0.89
N ASP A 153 -8.47 -16.61 1.19
CA ASP A 153 -9.48 -17.11 0.26
C ASP A 153 -10.62 -16.09 0.08
N ASN A 154 -11.16 -15.99 -1.13
CA ASN A 154 -12.32 -15.16 -1.46
C ASN A 154 -13.40 -15.98 -2.18
N GLY A 155 -14.30 -16.60 -1.42
CA GLY A 155 -15.41 -17.38 -1.99
C GLY A 155 -16.33 -17.98 -0.94
N GLY A 156 -17.55 -18.36 -1.34
CA GLY A 156 -18.57 -18.88 -0.42
C GLY A 156 -18.94 -17.87 0.67
N GLU A 157 -18.98 -18.31 1.92
CA GLU A 157 -19.26 -17.45 3.10
C GLU A 157 -18.18 -16.39 3.33
N ASN A 158 -16.99 -16.60 2.76
CA ASN A 158 -15.86 -15.68 2.83
C ASN A 158 -15.85 -14.66 1.69
N SER A 159 -16.92 -14.55 0.89
CA SER A 159 -16.91 -13.64 -0.26
C SER A 159 -16.88 -12.17 0.18
N LEU A 160 -15.96 -11.41 -0.41
CA LEU A 160 -15.87 -9.95 -0.32
C LEU A 160 -17.17 -9.31 -0.84
N ASP A 161 -17.83 -8.51 0.00
CA ASP A 161 -18.97 -7.71 -0.45
C ASP A 161 -18.50 -6.39 -1.05
N ILE A 162 -18.20 -6.44 -2.35
CA ILE A 162 -17.72 -5.30 -3.13
C ILE A 162 -18.68 -4.10 -3.07
N LYS A 163 -20.00 -4.33 -2.90
CA LYS A 163 -20.98 -3.24 -2.95
C LYS A 163 -20.89 -2.34 -1.72
N THR A 164 -20.51 -2.90 -0.59
CA THR A 164 -20.44 -2.20 0.70
C THR A 164 -19.00 -1.91 1.14
N LEU A 165 -18.02 -2.41 0.38
CA LEU A 165 -16.61 -2.19 0.63
C LEU A 165 -16.25 -0.70 0.57
N HIS A 166 -15.63 -0.21 1.63
CA HIS A 166 -15.13 1.16 1.72
C HIS A 166 -13.87 1.23 2.59
N GLN A 167 -13.05 2.26 2.36
CA GLN A 167 -11.90 2.55 3.21
C GLN A 167 -12.35 3.15 4.53
N VAL A 168 -11.83 2.63 5.63
CA VAL A 168 -12.06 3.19 6.96
C VAL A 168 -11.17 4.41 7.14
N LYS A 169 -11.77 5.60 7.18
CA LYS A 169 -11.05 6.86 7.42
C LYS A 169 -11.03 7.19 8.91
N PHE A 170 -9.84 7.32 9.50
CA PHE A 170 -9.69 7.78 10.88
C PHE A 170 -9.62 9.30 10.96
N ARG A 171 -10.24 9.88 11.99
CA ARG A 171 -10.12 11.32 12.26
C ARG A 171 -8.78 11.60 12.95
N SER A 172 -8.16 12.72 12.57
CA SER A 172 -6.98 13.29 13.25
C SER A 172 -7.18 13.35 14.78
N PRO A 173 -6.17 13.06 15.63
CA PRO A 173 -4.72 13.01 15.37
C PRO A 173 -4.20 11.66 14.84
N TRP A 174 -5.07 10.67 14.66
CA TRP A 174 -4.70 9.32 14.23
C TRP A 174 -4.50 9.30 12.71
N LYS A 175 -3.41 9.90 12.22
CA LYS A 175 -2.98 9.71 10.83
C LYS A 175 -2.45 8.28 10.69
N PRO A 176 -3.07 7.44 9.84
CA PRO A 176 -2.86 6.01 9.80
C PRO A 176 -1.64 5.60 8.97
N ASP A 177 -0.69 6.49 8.67
CA ASP A 177 0.54 6.16 7.94
C ASP A 177 1.31 4.98 8.60
N LEU A 178 1.03 4.70 9.88
CA LEU A 178 1.56 3.57 10.65
C LEU A 178 0.69 2.30 10.67
N LEU A 179 -0.59 2.37 10.28
CA LEU A 179 -1.59 1.29 10.47
C LEU A 179 -1.93 0.51 9.19
N GLY A 180 -1.40 0.91 8.03
CA GLY A 180 -1.64 0.24 6.75
C GLY A 180 -3.05 0.48 6.18
N LEU A 181 -3.40 -0.25 5.12
CA LEU A 181 -4.69 -0.12 4.44
C LEU A 181 -5.78 -0.88 5.19
N ILE A 182 -6.79 -0.15 5.67
CA ILE A 182 -7.94 -0.70 6.39
C ILE A 182 -9.22 -0.51 5.58
N LEU A 183 -9.83 -1.62 5.18
CA LEU A 183 -11.10 -1.65 4.43
C LEU A 183 -12.17 -2.37 5.24
N ARG A 184 -13.44 -2.07 4.95
CA ARG A 184 -14.58 -2.73 5.58
C ARG A 184 -15.69 -2.95 4.56
N ASP A 185 -16.29 -4.13 4.58
CA ASP A 185 -17.56 -4.42 3.91
C ASP A 185 -18.65 -4.74 4.95
N ALA A 186 -19.82 -5.20 4.50
CA ALA A 186 -20.94 -5.54 5.37
C ALA A 186 -20.63 -6.69 6.35
N ASN A 187 -19.67 -7.55 6.03
CA ASN A 187 -19.41 -8.81 6.71
C ASN A 187 -18.09 -8.77 7.50
N PHE A 188 -17.06 -8.09 6.97
CA PHE A 188 -15.68 -8.23 7.42
C PHE A 188 -14.93 -6.88 7.50
N LEU A 189 -13.92 -6.88 8.36
CA LEU A 189 -12.86 -5.88 8.38
C LEU A 189 -11.62 -6.48 7.72
N TYR A 190 -10.93 -5.69 6.90
CA TYR A 190 -9.69 -6.08 6.23
C TYR A 190 -8.56 -5.16 6.68
N ILE A 191 -7.43 -5.74 7.08
CA ILE A 191 -6.21 -5.01 7.43
C ILE A 191 -5.09 -5.57 6.57
N ASN A 192 -4.51 -4.73 5.70
CA ASN A 192 -3.46 -5.14 4.76
C ASN A 192 -3.84 -6.42 3.98
N GLY A 193 -5.08 -6.45 3.53
CA GLY A 193 -5.71 -7.55 2.80
C GLY A 193 -6.00 -8.84 3.56
N HIS A 194 -5.71 -8.91 4.87
CA HIS A 194 -6.17 -10.00 5.71
C HIS A 194 -7.55 -9.73 6.29
N ARG A 195 -8.43 -10.72 6.20
CA ARG A 195 -9.79 -10.72 6.72
C ARG A 195 -9.77 -10.99 8.24
N LEU A 196 -10.49 -10.16 8.99
CA LEU A 196 -10.77 -10.37 10.41
C LEU A 196 -12.26 -10.66 10.61
N ALA A 197 -12.58 -11.70 11.38
CA ALA A 197 -13.95 -12.13 11.65
C ALA A 197 -14.63 -11.31 12.77
N ASP A 198 -15.92 -11.03 12.57
CA ASP A 198 -16.93 -10.35 13.40
C ASP A 198 -16.87 -8.79 13.54
N PRO A 199 -17.81 -8.07 12.90
CA PRO A 199 -17.97 -6.61 12.98
C PRO A 199 -18.55 -6.06 14.29
N ARG A 200 -18.95 -6.90 15.26
CA ARG A 200 -19.41 -6.47 16.60
C ARG A 200 -18.28 -6.32 17.62
N VAL A 201 -17.10 -6.82 17.30
CA VAL A 201 -15.92 -6.53 18.11
C VAL A 201 -15.46 -5.12 17.72
N SER A 202 -15.84 -4.14 18.53
CA SER A 202 -15.07 -2.91 18.58
C SER A 202 -13.62 -3.32 18.87
N VAL A 203 -12.70 -3.07 17.93
CA VAL A 203 -11.28 -3.09 18.23
C VAL A 203 -11.07 -1.96 19.24
N CYS A 204 -11.21 -2.30 20.52
CA CYS A 204 -10.83 -1.43 21.62
C CYS A 204 -9.31 -1.36 21.59
N TRP A 205 -8.79 -0.31 20.96
CA TRP A 205 -7.42 0.12 21.17
C TRP A 205 -7.28 0.52 22.64
N ARG A 206 -6.89 -0.44 23.48
CA ARG A 206 -6.61 -0.16 24.88
C ARG A 206 -5.30 0.62 24.92
N LYS A 207 -5.35 1.90 25.30
CA LYS A 207 -4.16 2.60 25.79
C LYS A 207 -3.62 1.77 26.94
N SER A 208 -2.45 1.15 26.79
CA SER A 208 -1.80 0.46 27.91
C SER A 208 -1.66 1.45 29.07
N PRO A 209 -2.30 1.21 30.23
CA PRO A 209 -2.08 2.04 31.38
C PRO A 209 -0.73 1.62 31.98
N GLY A 210 0.28 2.48 31.88
CA GLY A 210 1.49 2.35 32.69
C GLY A 210 2.79 2.01 31.98
N ILE A 211 3.02 2.47 30.75
CA ILE A 211 4.40 2.58 30.22
C ILE A 211 4.69 4.07 30.10
N GLY A 212 5.61 4.56 30.93
CA GLY A 212 6.17 5.90 30.80
C GLY A 212 6.78 6.07 29.41
N GLU A 213 6.96 7.34 29.00
CA GLU A 213 7.72 7.67 27.81
C GLU A 213 9.02 6.86 27.76
N GLU A 214 9.38 6.36 26.58
CA GLU A 214 10.56 5.53 26.29
C GLU A 214 10.41 4.01 26.47
N SER A 215 9.61 3.35 25.62
CA SER A 215 9.97 2.08 24.95
C SER A 215 8.79 1.50 24.15
N PHE A 216 8.98 1.33 22.83
CA PHE A 216 8.05 0.59 21.97
C PHE A 216 8.45 -0.90 21.94
N PRO A 217 7.54 -1.86 22.19
CA PRO A 217 7.79 -3.26 21.85
C PRO A 217 7.44 -3.53 20.37
N PRO A 218 8.24 -4.31 19.63
CA PRO A 218 8.08 -4.53 18.18
C PRO A 218 7.07 -5.64 17.81
N SER A 219 6.00 -5.82 18.60
CA SER A 219 5.01 -6.86 18.29
C SER A 219 3.60 -6.42 18.67
N LEU A 220 2.81 -6.11 17.64
CA LEU A 220 1.36 -5.98 17.74
C LEU A 220 0.79 -7.38 17.87
N THR A 221 0.61 -7.82 19.11
CA THR A 221 -0.13 -9.06 19.39
C THR A 221 -1.62 -8.71 19.31
N PRO A 222 -2.42 -9.29 18.40
CA PRO A 222 -3.85 -9.09 18.42
C PRO A 222 -4.39 -9.63 19.76
N ALA A 223 -5.04 -8.77 20.54
CA ALA A 223 -5.70 -9.20 21.77
C ALA A 223 -6.80 -10.19 21.40
N LEU A 224 -6.74 -11.40 21.98
CA LEU A 224 -7.76 -12.44 21.81
C LEU A 224 -9.17 -11.90 22.15
N PRO A 225 -10.22 -12.34 21.42
CA PRO A 225 -11.57 -11.87 21.64
C PRO A 225 -12.08 -12.32 23.02
N TYR A 226 -12.55 -11.38 23.82
CA TYR A 226 -13.34 -11.70 25.01
C TYR A 226 -14.74 -12.12 24.56
N HIS A 227 -15.11 -13.36 24.83
CA HIS A 227 -16.51 -13.79 24.76
C HIS A 227 -17.31 -12.99 25.81
N LEU A 228 -18.23 -12.15 25.36
CA LEU A 228 -19.28 -11.62 26.21
C LEU A 228 -20.20 -12.80 26.60
N ALA A 229 -20.11 -13.21 27.86
CA ALA A 229 -21.04 -14.19 28.43
C ALA A 229 -22.48 -13.60 28.47
N PRO A 230 -23.53 -14.42 28.26
CA PRO A 230 -24.91 -13.97 28.38
C PRO A 230 -25.39 -14.02 29.85
N GLY A 231 -26.18 -13.02 30.25
CA GLY A 231 -26.85 -12.93 31.56
C GLY A 231 -26.22 -11.85 32.43
N ILE A 232 -26.95 -10.85 32.91
CA ILE A 232 -27.94 -10.97 34.00
C ILE A 232 -29.08 -9.95 33.79
N ARG A 233 -30.28 -10.33 34.28
CA ARG A 233 -31.57 -9.62 34.25
C ARG A 233 -31.51 -8.16 34.69
#